data_AF-A0A3B9EW29-F1
#
_entry.id   AF-A0A3B9EW29-F1
#
_cell.length_a   1.000
_cell.length_b   1.000
_cell.length_c   1.000
_cell.angle_alpha   90.00
_cell.angle_beta   90.00
_cell.angle_gamma   90.00
#
_symmetry.space_group_name_H-M   'P 1'
#
loop_
_entity.id
_entity.type
_entity.pdbx_description
1 polymer ?
#
loop_
_entity_poly.entity_id
_entity_poly.type
_entity_poly.pdbx_seq_one_letter_code
_entity_poly.pdbx_strand_id
1 'polypeptide(L)'
;KTYLALSHLKEYAGERAFNRAMRKYYLENRGTQSKPQDLRKSISYYFYQDVSWFFDALVEQAPKNDYALLDVDHCPTVTTVTVENKGSAPTPYSLTGIKDDKVVITEWFPGHQGKKTVQMYHEDYDKVIINYHQTTPEFSQKNNSMRTHGLFKKAEPLRLQFFTSFENPRKTQLYWMPTANYNAYDQLLMGISLYNSNTFVNKPFEYVIGPEYSTGTGSITGYASALYNFIPEGGPFHRISTGIFGRYYHYDEDLAYTRLSPSVSFYFRRKYAESTVLQKMRLRGVSVERELPLLFEGIQNEISNASYTVLTTNYTYEDINVLNPVTLNVDFQYGDQFSRLSAEADLRWMLPNKRWLIWRQFAGVFLNNEYSQKGINGNYYSFGLSGTQDYLFDYTFIGRSEQSGIWSQQFFVTDGGFKSGTNVFSDQYILTSGLSVPIWTAFGVFGDIGLVDGKGPYWDYGVRVAVFTDFLEFYFPFANQDSNFLTQSAYYNSIRFVLNADFGKIMERIRRGYY
;
A
#
# COMPACT_ATOMS: atom_id res chain seq x y z
N LYS A 1 22.33 -0.89 -0.18
CA LYS A 1 23.10 -0.10 -1.19
C LYS A 1 24.60 -0.38 -1.11
N THR A 2 25.28 -0.07 0.00
CA THR A 2 26.74 -0.21 0.14
C THR A 2 27.27 -1.61 -0.19
N TYR A 3 26.62 -2.65 0.34
CA TYR A 3 26.96 -4.04 0.02
C TYR A 3 26.96 -4.31 -1.49
N LEU A 4 25.87 -3.97 -2.18
CA LEU A 4 25.74 -4.18 -3.63
C LEU A 4 26.79 -3.37 -4.41
N ALA A 5 27.02 -2.11 -4.04
CA ALA A 5 28.05 -1.30 -4.70
C ALA A 5 29.45 -1.92 -4.58
N LEU A 6 29.84 -2.40 -3.39
CA LEU A 6 31.12 -3.08 -3.17
C LEU A 6 31.18 -4.43 -3.89
N SER A 7 30.07 -5.17 -3.91
CA SER A 7 29.96 -6.42 -4.66
C SER A 7 30.16 -6.18 -6.15
N HIS A 8 29.56 -5.12 -6.70
CA HIS A 8 29.74 -4.76 -8.11
C HIS A 8 31.17 -4.38 -8.43
N LEU A 9 31.82 -3.62 -7.54
CA LEU A 9 33.23 -3.27 -7.67
C LEU A 9 34.14 -4.49 -7.61
N LYS A 10 33.84 -5.47 -6.74
CA LYS A 10 34.55 -6.75 -6.67
C LYS A 10 34.42 -7.54 -7.97
N GLU A 11 33.21 -7.65 -8.53
CA GLU A 11 33.00 -8.38 -9.79
C GLU A 11 33.65 -7.68 -10.99
N TYR A 12 33.61 -6.34 -11.05
CA TYR A 12 34.26 -5.57 -12.11
C TYR A 12 35.79 -5.64 -12.04
N ALA A 13 36.36 -5.49 -10.84
CA ALA A 13 37.81 -5.55 -10.65
C ALA A 13 38.37 -6.99 -10.69
N GLY A 14 37.50 -7.98 -10.49
CA GLY A 14 37.87 -9.37 -10.24
C GLY A 14 38.30 -9.60 -8.80
N GLU A 15 37.91 -10.76 -8.25
CA GLU A 15 38.10 -11.11 -6.84
C GLU A 15 39.57 -11.03 -6.37
N ARG A 16 40.52 -11.45 -7.21
CA ARG A 16 41.95 -11.42 -6.86
C ARG A 16 42.47 -9.99 -6.69
N ALA A 17 42.15 -9.09 -7.61
CA ALA A 17 42.59 -7.69 -7.53
C ALA A 17 41.90 -6.98 -6.36
N PHE A 18 40.60 -7.20 -6.20
CA PHE A 18 39.82 -6.65 -5.10
C PHE A 18 40.36 -7.08 -3.72
N ASN A 19 40.60 -8.37 -3.50
CA ASN A 19 41.10 -8.86 -2.22
C ASN A 19 42.52 -8.32 -1.89
N ARG A 20 43.38 -8.19 -2.92
CA ARG A 20 44.71 -7.57 -2.75
C ARG A 20 44.60 -6.08 -2.42
N ALA A 21 43.70 -5.36 -3.08
CA ALA A 21 43.42 -3.96 -2.81
C ALA A 21 42.87 -3.75 -1.39
N MET A 22 41.92 -4.57 -0.94
CA MET A 22 41.39 -4.50 0.42
C MET A 22 42.45 -4.78 1.48
N ARG A 23 43.33 -5.76 1.24
CA ARG A 23 44.47 -6.04 2.13
C ARG A 23 45.45 -4.87 2.19
N LYS A 24 45.80 -4.28 1.05
CA LYS A 24 46.67 -3.09 0.99
C LYS A 24 46.04 -1.91 1.72
N TYR A 25 44.78 -1.61 1.44
CA TYR A 25 44.01 -0.57 2.13
C TYR A 25 44.04 -0.76 3.65
N TYR A 26 43.76 -1.96 4.13
CA TYR A 26 43.80 -2.26 5.57
C TYR A 26 45.21 -2.06 6.16
N LEU A 27 46.25 -2.58 5.51
CA LEU A 27 47.63 -2.49 6.01
C LEU A 27 48.16 -1.05 6.04
N GLU A 28 47.82 -0.23 5.04
CA GLU A 28 48.29 1.16 4.94
C GLU A 28 47.53 2.13 5.85
N ASN A 29 46.30 1.78 6.25
CA ASN A 29 45.43 2.65 7.05
C ASN A 29 45.13 2.10 8.46
N ARG A 30 45.87 1.07 8.90
CA ARG A 30 45.65 0.47 10.22
C ARG A 30 46.02 1.48 11.32
N GLY A 31 45.06 1.75 12.20
CA GLY A 31 45.27 2.65 13.34
C GLY A 31 45.17 4.14 13.00
N THR A 32 44.72 4.49 11.79
CA THR A 32 44.49 5.88 11.36
C THR A 32 43.06 6.07 10.87
N GLN A 33 42.60 7.32 10.82
CA GLN A 33 41.32 7.67 10.21
C GLN A 33 41.46 7.68 8.68
N SER A 34 40.86 6.71 8.00
CA SER A 34 40.91 6.60 6.54
C SER A 34 39.80 7.40 5.84
N LYS A 35 40.04 7.80 4.59
CA LYS A 35 39.06 8.46 3.71
C LYS A 35 38.73 7.57 2.50
N PRO A 36 37.60 7.80 1.79
CA PRO A 36 37.27 7.05 0.57
C PRO A 36 38.37 7.05 -0.49
N GLN A 37 39.15 8.13 -0.56
CA GLN A 37 40.28 8.26 -1.48
C GLN A 37 41.40 7.24 -1.20
N ASP A 38 41.56 6.78 0.04
CA ASP A 38 42.59 5.79 0.39
C ASP A 38 42.20 4.39 -0.14
N LEU A 39 40.90 4.08 -0.12
CA LEU A 39 40.36 2.89 -0.78
C LEU A 39 40.52 2.99 -2.30
N ARG A 40 40.20 4.15 -2.89
CA ARG A 40 40.37 4.40 -4.34
C ARG A 40 41.81 4.13 -4.77
N LYS A 41 42.80 4.69 -4.06
CA LYS A 41 44.23 4.46 -4.33
C LYS A 41 44.61 2.97 -4.27
N SER A 42 44.12 2.27 -3.25
CA SER A 42 44.43 0.85 -3.05
C SER A 42 43.86 -0.04 -4.16
N ILE A 43 42.67 0.29 -4.66
CA ILE A 43 42.02 -0.41 -5.78
C ILE A 43 42.75 -0.11 -7.10
N SER A 44 43.00 1.17 -7.39
CA SER A 44 43.72 1.58 -8.62
C SER A 44 45.14 1.02 -8.70
N TYR A 45 45.76 0.61 -7.58
CA TYR A 45 47.07 -0.04 -7.59
C TYR A 45 47.03 -1.46 -8.19
N TYR A 46 45.94 -2.21 -7.99
CA TYR A 46 45.80 -3.59 -8.47
C TYR A 46 44.86 -3.74 -9.67
N PHE A 47 44.13 -2.69 -10.03
CA PHE A 47 43.16 -2.68 -11.12
C PHE A 47 43.32 -1.41 -11.96
N TYR A 48 43.76 -1.58 -13.20
CA TYR A 48 44.16 -0.48 -14.11
C TYR A 48 43.02 0.11 -14.94
N GLN A 49 41.75 -0.14 -14.58
CA GLN A 49 40.60 0.49 -15.24
C GLN A 49 39.99 1.57 -14.35
N ASP A 50 39.17 2.44 -14.96
CA ASP A 50 38.50 3.50 -14.24
C ASP A 50 37.49 2.96 -13.21
N VAL A 51 37.60 3.46 -11.97
CA VAL A 51 36.69 3.17 -10.86
C VAL A 51 36.00 4.44 -10.33
N SER A 52 36.10 5.55 -11.07
CA SER A 52 35.50 6.83 -10.70
C SER A 52 33.99 6.72 -10.57
N TRP A 53 33.34 5.91 -11.42
CA TRP A 53 31.91 5.59 -11.33
C TRP A 53 31.46 5.09 -9.95
N PHE A 54 32.33 4.40 -9.20
CA PHE A 54 31.99 3.89 -7.87
C PHE A 54 31.99 5.01 -6.83
N PHE A 55 33.09 5.77 -6.78
CA PHE A 55 33.29 6.80 -5.76
C PHE A 55 32.45 8.05 -6.04
N ASP A 56 32.44 8.50 -7.29
CA ASP A 56 31.92 9.82 -7.65
C ASP A 56 30.42 9.76 -7.98
N ALA A 57 29.92 8.63 -8.50
CA ALA A 57 28.49 8.46 -8.81
C ALA A 57 27.75 7.64 -7.75
N LEU A 58 28.18 6.39 -7.51
CA LEU A 58 27.41 5.47 -6.65
C LEU A 58 27.43 5.82 -5.17
N VAL A 59 28.59 6.16 -4.60
CA VAL A 59 28.71 6.49 -3.18
C VAL A 59 28.05 7.84 -2.88
N GLU A 60 28.39 8.88 -3.64
CA GLU A 60 27.95 10.26 -3.37
C GLU A 60 26.49 10.53 -3.74
N GLN A 61 26.01 10.09 -4.92
CA GLN A 61 24.74 10.62 -5.48
C GLN A 61 23.55 9.64 -5.42
N ALA A 62 23.77 8.38 -5.05
CA ALA A 62 22.72 7.34 -5.05
C ALA A 62 21.88 7.26 -6.34
N PRO A 63 22.50 7.30 -7.54
CA PRO A 63 21.79 7.34 -8.80
C PRO A 63 21.01 6.05 -9.04
N LYS A 64 19.94 6.14 -9.84
CA LYS A 64 19.26 4.97 -10.38
C LYS A 64 20.21 4.29 -11.36
N ASN A 65 20.54 3.03 -11.11
CA ASN A 65 21.21 2.16 -12.08
C ASN A 65 20.14 1.27 -12.72
N ASP A 66 20.04 1.29 -14.04
CA ASP A 66 19.04 0.50 -14.76
C ASP A 66 19.51 0.35 -16.21
N TYR A 67 20.12 -0.78 -16.55
CA TYR A 67 20.47 -1.11 -17.92
C TYR A 67 19.42 -2.05 -18.51
N ALA A 68 19.14 -1.92 -19.80
CA ALA A 68 18.16 -2.75 -20.49
C ALA A 68 18.72 -3.27 -21.82
N LEU A 69 18.48 -4.55 -22.10
CA LEU A 69 18.67 -5.11 -23.44
C LEU A 69 17.54 -4.64 -24.36
N LEU A 70 17.90 -3.96 -25.43
CA LEU A 70 16.96 -3.54 -26.47
C LEU A 70 16.90 -4.52 -27.62
N ASP A 71 18.05 -5.05 -28.02
CA ASP A 71 18.16 -6.02 -29.11
C ASP A 71 19.40 -6.90 -28.95
N VAL A 72 19.29 -8.13 -29.46
CA VAL A 72 20.38 -9.09 -29.59
C VAL A 72 20.26 -9.70 -30.97
N ASP A 73 21.19 -9.32 -31.84
CA ASP A 73 21.32 -9.85 -33.18
C ASP A 73 22.49 -10.85 -33.22
N HIS A 74 22.16 -12.09 -33.52
CA HIS A 74 23.09 -13.19 -33.62
C HIS A 74 23.26 -13.56 -35.10
N CYS A 75 24.37 -13.12 -35.68
CA CYS A 75 24.76 -13.43 -37.04
C CYS A 75 25.85 -14.51 -37.04
N PRO A 76 26.12 -15.20 -38.17
CA PRO A 76 27.11 -16.29 -38.25
C PRO A 76 28.56 -15.92 -37.91
N THR A 77 28.87 -14.64 -37.70
CA THR A 77 30.23 -14.15 -37.47
C THR A 77 30.36 -13.24 -36.25
N VAL A 78 29.25 -12.64 -35.78
CA VAL A 78 29.25 -11.65 -34.70
C VAL A 78 27.93 -11.71 -33.93
N THR A 79 28.01 -11.62 -32.60
CA THR A 79 26.85 -11.34 -31.74
C THR A 79 26.88 -9.86 -31.35
N THR A 80 25.90 -9.08 -31.82
CA THR A 80 25.76 -7.67 -31.45
C THR A 80 24.63 -7.49 -30.44
N VAL A 81 24.88 -6.65 -29.44
CA VAL A 81 23.96 -6.40 -28.35
C VAL A 81 23.75 -4.92 -28.19
N THR A 82 22.49 -4.48 -28.27
CA THR A 82 22.12 -3.09 -28.04
C THR A 82 21.64 -2.91 -26.60
N VAL A 83 22.38 -2.12 -25.83
CA VAL A 83 22.15 -1.85 -24.42
C VAL A 83 21.73 -0.38 -24.25
N GLU A 84 20.70 -0.13 -23.43
CA GLU A 84 20.25 1.21 -23.05
C GLU A 84 20.45 1.44 -21.56
N ASN A 85 21.11 2.55 -21.20
CA ASN A 85 21.09 3.04 -19.83
C ASN A 85 19.80 3.85 -19.60
N LYS A 86 18.89 3.32 -18.79
CA LYS A 86 17.68 3.98 -18.30
C LYS A 86 17.87 4.65 -16.94
N GLY A 87 19.07 4.52 -16.38
CA GLY A 87 19.52 5.22 -15.19
C GLY A 87 20.32 6.48 -15.53
N SER A 88 20.77 7.18 -14.48
CA SER A 88 21.55 8.41 -14.60
C SER A 88 23.06 8.20 -14.47
N ALA A 89 23.51 7.06 -13.93
CA ALA A 89 24.94 6.79 -13.75
C ALA A 89 25.53 5.85 -14.81
N PRO A 90 26.67 6.20 -15.41
CA PRO A 90 27.36 5.37 -16.40
C PRO A 90 28.21 4.30 -15.68
N THR A 91 27.55 3.40 -14.96
CA THR A 91 28.25 2.30 -14.27
C THR A 91 28.64 1.20 -15.28
N PRO A 92 29.84 0.59 -15.15
CA PRO A 92 30.20 -0.56 -15.98
C PRO A 92 29.19 -1.69 -15.81
N TYR A 93 28.93 -2.41 -16.89
CA TYR A 93 28.00 -3.52 -16.92
C TYR A 93 28.65 -4.74 -17.56
N SER A 94 28.19 -5.92 -17.15
CA SER A 94 28.60 -7.18 -17.74
C SER A 94 27.53 -7.73 -18.65
N LEU A 95 27.93 -8.32 -19.77
CA LEU A 95 27.09 -9.16 -20.63
C LEU A 95 27.53 -10.61 -20.50
N THR A 96 26.58 -11.50 -20.26
CA THR A 96 26.83 -12.94 -20.11
C THR A 96 26.08 -13.71 -21.18
N GLY A 97 26.81 -14.48 -21.98
CA GLY A 97 26.26 -15.43 -22.94
C GLY A 97 25.95 -16.76 -22.26
N ILE A 98 24.75 -17.28 -22.46
CA ILE A 98 24.26 -18.53 -21.86
C ILE A 98 23.84 -19.50 -22.95
N LYS A 99 24.26 -20.76 -22.80
CA LYS A 99 23.83 -21.89 -23.62
C LYS A 99 23.48 -23.07 -22.72
N ASP A 100 22.33 -23.70 -22.94
CA ASP A 100 21.84 -24.83 -22.13
C ASP A 100 21.91 -24.56 -20.61
N ASP A 101 21.47 -23.36 -20.19
CA ASP A 101 21.54 -22.87 -18.80
C ASP A 101 22.95 -22.74 -18.19
N LYS A 102 24.01 -22.89 -18.99
CA LYS A 102 25.40 -22.72 -18.56
C LYS A 102 26.00 -21.41 -19.09
N VAL A 103 26.83 -20.79 -18.27
CA VAL A 103 27.59 -19.60 -18.67
C VAL A 103 28.67 -20.01 -19.66
N VAL A 104 28.65 -19.41 -20.85
CA VAL A 104 29.70 -19.59 -21.87
C VAL A 104 30.78 -18.54 -21.67
N ILE A 105 30.38 -17.26 -21.55
CA ILE A 105 31.30 -16.15 -21.35
C ILE A 105 30.62 -15.02 -20.58
N THR A 106 31.42 -14.25 -19.82
CA THR A 106 31.02 -12.97 -19.23
C THR A 106 32.03 -11.90 -19.61
N GLU A 107 31.57 -10.83 -20.27
CA GLU A 107 32.40 -9.72 -20.73
C GLU A 107 31.95 -8.41 -20.08
N TRP A 108 32.90 -7.56 -19.70
CA TRP A 108 32.65 -6.28 -19.05
C TRP A 108 32.83 -5.12 -20.03
N PHE A 109 31.87 -4.20 -20.02
CA PHE A 109 31.87 -3.02 -20.87
C PHE A 109 31.86 -1.74 -20.01
N PRO A 110 32.58 -0.68 -20.43
CA PRO A 110 32.48 0.62 -19.79
C PRO A 110 31.05 1.14 -19.82
N GLY A 111 30.61 1.76 -18.72
CA GLY A 111 29.31 2.38 -18.64
C GLY A 111 29.14 3.52 -19.65
N HIS A 112 27.93 3.71 -20.13
CA HIS A 112 27.55 4.80 -21.04
C HIS A 112 26.19 5.37 -20.66
N GLN A 113 25.88 6.53 -21.24
CA GLN A 113 24.54 7.13 -21.22
C GLN A 113 23.77 6.71 -22.48
N GLY A 114 22.44 6.66 -22.38
CA GLY A 114 21.57 6.33 -23.51
C GLY A 114 21.85 4.96 -24.12
N LYS A 115 21.71 4.85 -25.45
CA LYS A 115 21.84 3.59 -26.19
C LYS A 115 23.25 3.40 -26.74
N LYS A 116 23.76 2.18 -26.63
CA LYS A 116 25.03 1.76 -27.25
C LYS A 116 24.93 0.32 -27.74
N THR A 117 25.46 0.07 -28.92
CA THR A 117 25.62 -1.29 -29.45
C THR A 117 27.05 -1.74 -29.20
N VAL A 118 27.20 -2.92 -28.62
CA VAL A 118 28.50 -3.56 -28.34
C VAL A 118 28.57 -4.91 -29.02
N GLN A 119 29.78 -5.34 -29.34
CA GLN A 119 30.05 -6.66 -29.89
C GLN A 119 30.54 -7.57 -28.76
N MET A 120 29.91 -8.72 -28.63
CA MET A 120 30.38 -9.80 -27.76
C MET A 120 31.24 -10.77 -28.55
N TYR A 121 32.08 -11.53 -27.86
CA TYR A 121 32.75 -12.69 -28.46
C TYR A 121 31.72 -13.60 -29.15
N HIS A 122 32.03 -14.04 -30.37
CA HIS A 122 31.10 -14.83 -31.16
C HIS A 122 31.16 -16.30 -30.75
N GLU A 123 30.09 -16.77 -30.11
CA GLU A 123 29.80 -18.16 -29.78
C GLU A 123 28.29 -18.38 -29.88
N ASP A 124 27.88 -19.65 -29.87
CA ASP A 124 26.46 -20.00 -29.85
C ASP A 124 25.86 -19.75 -28.45
N TYR A 125 24.85 -18.88 -28.39
CA TYR A 125 24.13 -18.51 -27.18
C TYR A 125 22.63 -18.67 -27.38
N ASP A 126 21.93 -19.22 -26.40
CA ASP A 126 20.47 -19.21 -26.34
C ASP A 126 19.93 -17.87 -25.81
N LYS A 127 20.73 -17.22 -24.96
CA LYS A 127 20.33 -16.03 -24.20
C LYS A 127 21.53 -15.18 -23.81
N VAL A 128 21.34 -13.85 -23.85
CA VAL A 128 22.27 -12.86 -23.29
C VAL A 128 21.63 -12.24 -22.04
N ILE A 129 22.43 -12.08 -20.99
CA ILE A 129 21.99 -11.49 -19.72
C ILE A 129 22.96 -10.37 -19.26
N ILE A 130 22.43 -9.18 -18.97
CA ILE A 130 23.13 -8.11 -18.27
C ILE A 130 23.23 -8.44 -16.79
N ASN A 131 24.41 -8.25 -16.19
CA ASN A 131 24.60 -8.38 -14.74
C ASN A 131 24.11 -9.74 -14.21
N TYR A 132 24.58 -10.83 -14.82
CA TYR A 132 24.20 -12.20 -14.43
C TYR A 132 24.45 -12.50 -12.94
N HIS A 133 25.49 -11.88 -12.36
CA HIS A 133 25.88 -12.00 -10.96
C HIS A 133 24.99 -11.22 -9.97
N GLN A 134 24.07 -10.38 -10.46
CA GLN A 134 23.13 -9.59 -9.65
C GLN A 134 23.80 -8.68 -8.62
N THR A 135 24.97 -8.12 -8.98
CA THR A 135 25.78 -7.32 -8.07
C THR A 135 25.49 -5.82 -8.17
N THR A 136 24.91 -5.34 -9.27
CA THR A 136 24.37 -3.97 -9.32
C THR A 136 23.00 -3.86 -8.62
N PRO A 137 22.75 -2.76 -7.89
CA PRO A 137 21.42 -2.41 -7.41
C PRO A 137 20.59 -1.87 -8.59
N GLU A 138 20.17 -2.75 -9.49
CA GLU A 138 19.36 -2.36 -10.63
C GLU A 138 17.87 -2.25 -10.31
N PHE A 139 17.23 -1.26 -10.91
CA PHE A 139 15.81 -1.02 -10.70
C PHE A 139 14.93 -2.10 -11.35
N SER A 140 15.27 -2.56 -12.57
CA SER A 140 14.43 -3.49 -13.34
C SER A 140 15.23 -4.67 -13.91
N GLN A 141 15.46 -5.69 -13.10
CA GLN A 141 16.24 -6.88 -13.52
C GLN A 141 15.59 -7.70 -14.64
N LYS A 142 14.27 -7.55 -14.88
CA LYS A 142 13.57 -8.25 -15.97
C LYS A 142 13.93 -7.75 -17.36
N ASN A 143 14.46 -6.54 -17.49
CA ASN A 143 14.91 -6.00 -18.76
C ASN A 143 16.33 -6.44 -19.14
N ASN A 144 16.99 -7.20 -18.27
CA ASN A 144 18.40 -7.58 -18.43
C ASN A 144 18.60 -8.77 -19.34
N SER A 145 17.52 -9.44 -19.76
CA SER A 145 17.59 -10.77 -20.33
C SER A 145 16.92 -10.78 -21.70
N MET A 146 17.57 -11.41 -22.67
CA MET A 146 17.01 -11.54 -24.02
C MET A 146 17.50 -12.82 -24.68
N ARG A 147 16.58 -13.59 -25.26
CA ARG A 147 16.90 -14.74 -26.11
C ARG A 147 17.43 -14.26 -27.46
N THR A 148 18.38 -15.00 -28.01
CA THR A 148 18.96 -14.74 -29.33
C THR A 148 17.96 -15.05 -30.47
N HIS A 149 17.05 -16.00 -30.25
CA HIS A 149 16.08 -16.49 -31.24
C HIS A 149 14.62 -16.46 -30.74
N GLY A 150 13.67 -16.54 -31.68
CA GLY A 150 12.22 -16.64 -31.41
C GLY A 150 11.46 -15.30 -31.40
N LEU A 151 10.12 -15.37 -31.40
CA LEU A 151 9.24 -14.20 -31.50
C LEU A 151 9.13 -13.40 -30.18
N PHE A 152 9.31 -14.06 -29.03
CA PHE A 152 9.18 -13.45 -27.71
C PHE A 152 10.53 -13.42 -26.98
N LYS A 153 11.53 -12.76 -27.59
CA LYS A 153 12.92 -12.74 -27.09
C LYS A 153 13.05 -12.27 -25.63
N LYS A 154 12.17 -11.37 -25.16
CA LYS A 154 12.18 -10.84 -23.77
C LYS A 154 11.26 -11.59 -22.80
N ALA A 155 10.46 -12.55 -23.26
CA ALA A 155 9.52 -13.23 -22.38
C ALA A 155 10.22 -14.27 -21.52
N GLU A 156 10.14 -14.08 -20.20
CA GLU A 156 10.58 -15.10 -19.25
C GLU A 156 9.48 -16.17 -19.06
N PRO A 157 9.85 -17.44 -18.83
CA PRO A 157 8.88 -18.51 -18.62
C PRO A 157 7.91 -18.18 -17.49
N LEU A 158 6.62 -18.41 -17.74
CA LEU A 158 5.57 -18.27 -16.73
C LEU A 158 5.80 -19.28 -15.60
N ARG A 159 5.69 -18.82 -14.36
CA ARG A 159 5.71 -19.65 -13.17
C ARG A 159 4.45 -19.35 -12.36
N LEU A 160 3.51 -20.29 -12.40
CA LEU A 160 2.39 -20.28 -11.47
C LEU A 160 2.90 -20.68 -10.08
N GLN A 161 2.67 -19.83 -9.08
CA GLN A 161 3.24 -20.01 -7.75
C GLN A 161 2.19 -19.80 -6.66
N PHE A 162 2.10 -20.76 -5.75
CA PHE A 162 1.26 -20.62 -4.57
C PHE A 162 1.88 -19.60 -3.63
N PHE A 163 1.12 -18.55 -3.32
CA PHE A 163 1.48 -17.45 -2.42
C PHE A 163 2.68 -16.57 -2.87
N THR A 164 2.73 -15.34 -2.32
CA THR A 164 3.78 -14.37 -2.61
C THR A 164 5.17 -14.89 -2.23
N SER A 165 6.17 -14.65 -3.09
CA SER A 165 7.58 -14.79 -2.75
C SER A 165 8.41 -13.60 -3.20
N PHE A 166 9.72 -13.63 -2.90
CA PHE A 166 10.67 -12.75 -3.57
C PHE A 166 10.60 -12.94 -5.09
N GLU A 167 10.83 -11.83 -5.80
CA GLU A 167 10.78 -11.83 -7.25
C GLU A 167 11.95 -12.62 -7.83
N ASN A 168 11.66 -13.50 -8.79
CA ASN A 168 12.67 -14.20 -9.56
C ASN A 168 12.86 -13.46 -10.91
N PRO A 169 14.03 -12.86 -11.16
CA PRO A 169 14.29 -12.13 -12.41
C PRO A 169 14.21 -12.99 -13.67
N ARG A 170 14.39 -14.32 -13.53
CA ARG A 170 14.39 -15.30 -14.62
C ARG A 170 13.03 -15.93 -14.88
N LYS A 171 11.96 -15.50 -14.20
CA LYS A 171 10.61 -16.07 -14.34
C LYS A 171 9.53 -14.98 -14.29
N THR A 172 8.48 -15.15 -15.06
CA THR A 172 7.25 -14.37 -14.93
C THR A 172 6.38 -15.04 -13.85
N GLN A 173 6.47 -14.58 -12.61
CA GLN A 173 5.68 -15.13 -11.51
C GLN A 173 4.24 -14.62 -11.53
N LEU A 174 3.30 -15.56 -11.62
CA LEU A 174 1.87 -15.35 -11.37
C LEU A 174 1.54 -16.05 -10.05
N TYR A 175 1.22 -15.26 -9.04
CA TYR A 175 0.83 -15.79 -7.74
C TYR A 175 -0.65 -16.15 -7.74
N TRP A 176 -0.98 -17.23 -7.03
CA TRP A 176 -2.35 -17.60 -6.77
C TRP A 176 -2.55 -17.98 -5.30
N MET A 177 -3.73 -17.70 -4.78
CA MET A 177 -4.13 -18.07 -3.42
C MET A 177 -5.64 -18.31 -3.38
N PRO A 178 -6.13 -19.39 -2.76
CA PRO A 178 -7.55 -19.56 -2.52
C PRO A 178 -8.08 -18.44 -1.61
N THR A 179 -9.29 -17.96 -1.87
CA THR A 179 -9.97 -16.97 -1.03
C THR A 179 -11.23 -17.57 -0.42
N ALA A 180 -11.50 -17.20 0.83
CA ALA A 180 -12.70 -17.55 1.56
C ALA A 180 -13.12 -16.33 2.38
N ASN A 181 -14.26 -15.74 2.02
CA ASN A 181 -14.84 -14.57 2.67
C ASN A 181 -16.28 -14.89 3.12
N TYR A 182 -16.83 -14.05 3.99
CA TYR A 182 -18.22 -14.19 4.43
C TYR A 182 -18.88 -12.82 4.54
N ASN A 183 -20.11 -12.71 4.04
CA ASN A 183 -21.05 -11.65 4.39
C ASN A 183 -22.45 -12.23 4.52
N ALA A 184 -23.38 -11.47 5.12
CA ALA A 184 -24.73 -11.96 5.46
C ALA A 184 -25.56 -12.33 4.22
N TYR A 185 -25.30 -11.73 3.07
CA TYR A 185 -26.11 -11.85 1.85
C TYR A 185 -25.53 -12.90 0.89
N ASP A 186 -24.22 -12.86 0.66
CA ASP A 186 -23.49 -13.84 -0.14
C ASP A 186 -23.21 -15.16 0.58
N GLN A 187 -23.40 -15.18 1.91
CA GLN A 187 -22.96 -16.25 2.80
C GLN A 187 -21.46 -16.52 2.61
N LEU A 188 -21.07 -17.76 2.32
CA LEU A 188 -19.68 -18.10 2.04
C LEU A 188 -19.31 -17.73 0.60
N LEU A 189 -18.26 -16.93 0.46
CA LEU A 189 -17.65 -16.53 -0.80
C LEU A 189 -16.35 -17.31 -1.00
N MET A 190 -16.31 -18.23 -1.97
CA MET A 190 -15.13 -19.06 -2.24
C MET A 190 -14.54 -18.71 -3.60
N GLY A 191 -13.23 -18.47 -3.66
CA GLY A 191 -12.60 -18.03 -4.90
C GLY A 191 -11.12 -18.31 -5.00
N ILE A 192 -10.50 -17.69 -6.00
CA ILE A 192 -9.06 -17.72 -6.20
C ILE A 192 -8.58 -16.31 -6.54
N SER A 193 -7.61 -15.81 -5.78
CA SER A 193 -6.94 -14.54 -6.07
C SER A 193 -5.72 -14.82 -6.95
N LEU A 194 -5.69 -14.23 -8.14
CA LEU A 194 -4.58 -14.25 -9.08
C LEU A 194 -3.92 -12.87 -9.09
N TYR A 195 -2.63 -12.79 -8.78
CA TYR A 195 -1.94 -11.51 -8.63
C TYR A 195 -0.46 -11.61 -8.97
N ASN A 196 0.16 -10.46 -9.23
CA ASN A 196 1.62 -10.36 -9.40
C ASN A 196 2.27 -9.42 -8.38
N SER A 197 1.47 -8.75 -7.54
CA SER A 197 1.95 -7.83 -6.51
C SER A 197 2.77 -8.58 -5.45
N ASN A 198 3.66 -7.86 -4.79
CA ASN A 198 4.51 -8.41 -3.73
C ASN A 198 4.44 -7.49 -2.51
N THR A 199 4.26 -8.08 -1.34
CA THR A 199 4.23 -7.39 -0.05
C THR A 199 5.53 -6.63 0.26
N PHE A 200 6.68 -7.08 -0.28
CA PHE A 200 7.99 -6.54 0.08
C PHE A 200 8.51 -5.45 -0.87
N VAL A 201 8.24 -5.60 -2.17
CA VAL A 201 8.81 -4.73 -3.21
C VAL A 201 7.72 -4.39 -4.21
N ASN A 202 7.46 -3.10 -4.39
CA ASN A 202 6.47 -2.65 -5.36
C ASN A 202 7.02 -2.82 -6.78
N LYS A 203 6.20 -3.33 -7.69
CA LYS A 203 6.54 -3.49 -9.11
C LYS A 203 6.04 -2.28 -9.90
N PRO A 204 6.66 -1.98 -11.06
CA PRO A 204 6.17 -0.93 -11.94
C PRO A 204 4.70 -1.13 -12.34
N PHE A 205 4.28 -2.38 -12.55
CA PHE A 205 2.89 -2.73 -12.80
C PHE A 205 2.46 -3.89 -11.91
N GLU A 206 1.38 -3.68 -11.17
CA GLU A 206 0.76 -4.64 -10.27
C GLU A 206 -0.70 -4.84 -10.64
N TYR A 207 -1.18 -6.06 -10.49
CA TYR A 207 -2.58 -6.39 -10.67
C TYR A 207 -3.00 -7.49 -9.70
N VAL A 208 -4.30 -7.52 -9.41
CA VAL A 208 -4.99 -8.63 -8.74
C VAL A 208 -6.35 -8.82 -9.39
N ILE A 209 -6.75 -10.07 -9.54
CA ILE A 209 -8.07 -10.47 -9.99
C ILE A 209 -8.51 -11.61 -9.08
N GLY A 210 -9.62 -11.43 -8.37
CA GLY A 210 -10.15 -12.40 -7.43
C GLY A 210 -11.62 -12.67 -7.70
N PRO A 211 -11.96 -13.58 -8.65
CA PRO A 211 -13.32 -14.09 -8.79
C PRO A 211 -13.68 -14.98 -7.60
N GLU A 212 -14.91 -14.83 -7.13
CA GLU A 212 -15.47 -15.54 -5.98
C GLU A 212 -16.85 -16.07 -6.36
N TYR A 213 -17.20 -17.25 -5.88
CA TYR A 213 -18.53 -17.84 -6.01
C TYR A 213 -19.30 -17.61 -4.72
N SER A 214 -20.47 -16.98 -4.84
CA SER A 214 -21.39 -16.73 -3.73
C SER A 214 -22.27 -17.95 -3.50
N THR A 215 -22.16 -18.55 -2.32
CA THR A 215 -23.02 -19.70 -1.95
C THR A 215 -24.44 -19.29 -1.60
N GLY A 216 -24.65 -18.04 -1.18
CA GLY A 216 -25.98 -17.48 -0.89
C GLY A 216 -26.79 -17.22 -2.16
N THR A 217 -26.22 -16.52 -3.14
CA THR A 217 -26.95 -16.10 -4.36
C THR A 217 -26.66 -16.97 -5.59
N GLY A 218 -25.64 -17.83 -5.54
CA GLY A 218 -25.22 -18.67 -6.66
C GLY A 218 -24.54 -17.90 -7.81
N SER A 219 -24.22 -16.63 -7.59
CA SER A 219 -23.60 -15.73 -8.58
C SER A 219 -22.06 -15.69 -8.48
N ILE A 220 -21.42 -15.14 -9.51
CA ILE A 220 -19.98 -14.85 -9.50
C ILE A 220 -19.79 -13.40 -9.05
N THR A 221 -19.07 -13.23 -7.95
CA THR A 221 -18.68 -11.94 -7.37
C THR A 221 -17.17 -11.77 -7.40
N GLY A 222 -16.66 -10.66 -6.85
CA GLY A 222 -15.23 -10.51 -6.63
C GLY A 222 -14.69 -9.11 -6.85
N TYR A 223 -13.38 -9.06 -7.08
CA TYR A 223 -12.65 -7.80 -7.20
C TYR A 223 -11.51 -7.89 -8.22
N ALA A 224 -11.16 -6.73 -8.77
CA ALA A 224 -10.00 -6.59 -9.65
C ALA A 224 -9.30 -5.25 -9.41
N SER A 225 -7.98 -5.22 -9.53
CA SER A 225 -7.20 -4.00 -9.46
C SER A 225 -6.03 -4.02 -10.43
N ALA A 226 -5.68 -2.84 -10.93
CA ALA A 226 -4.46 -2.59 -11.67
C ALA A 226 -3.81 -1.31 -11.14
N LEU A 227 -2.50 -1.35 -10.93
CA LEU A 227 -1.71 -0.28 -10.33
C LEU A 227 -0.41 -0.12 -11.10
N TYR A 228 -0.13 1.11 -11.54
CA TYR A 228 1.14 1.51 -12.14
C TYR A 228 1.92 2.39 -11.15
N ASN A 229 3.11 1.94 -10.77
CA ASN A 229 4.00 2.64 -9.86
C ASN A 229 5.12 3.34 -10.65
N PHE A 230 5.06 4.67 -10.69
CA PHE A 230 6.13 5.52 -11.22
C PHE A 230 7.04 6.02 -10.09
N ILE A 231 8.35 5.95 -10.30
CA ILE A 231 9.36 6.41 -9.34
C ILE A 231 10.16 7.54 -9.99
N PRO A 232 9.83 8.81 -9.69
CA PRO A 232 10.58 9.96 -10.19
C PRO A 232 12.03 9.95 -9.68
N GLU A 233 12.98 10.43 -10.47
CA GLU A 233 14.38 10.54 -10.01
C GLU A 233 14.57 11.69 -9.00
N GLY A 234 13.88 12.82 -9.22
CA GLY A 234 13.93 14.01 -8.37
C GLY A 234 12.55 14.54 -7.96
N GLY A 235 12.53 15.70 -7.32
CA GLY A 235 11.31 16.38 -6.87
C GLY A 235 10.78 15.89 -5.51
N PRO A 236 9.60 16.36 -5.09
CA PRO A 236 9.07 16.13 -3.75
C PRO A 236 8.52 14.71 -3.53
N PHE A 237 8.37 13.91 -4.58
CA PHE A 237 7.76 12.58 -4.51
C PHE A 237 8.81 11.47 -4.70
N HIS A 238 8.77 10.42 -3.87
CA HIS A 238 9.55 9.20 -4.13
C HIS A 238 8.76 8.16 -4.92
N ARG A 239 7.43 8.31 -5.01
CA ARG A 239 6.56 7.41 -5.76
C ARG A 239 5.26 8.11 -6.12
N ILE A 240 4.80 7.89 -7.34
CA ILE A 240 3.48 8.26 -7.82
C ILE A 240 2.83 6.97 -8.31
N SER A 241 1.69 6.60 -7.72
CA SER A 241 0.97 5.38 -8.08
C SER A 241 -0.36 5.75 -8.71
N THR A 242 -0.62 5.29 -9.92
CA THR A 242 -1.92 5.44 -10.61
C THR A 242 -2.59 4.08 -10.65
N GLY A 243 -3.89 3.98 -10.41
CA GLY A 243 -4.54 2.68 -10.44
C GLY A 243 -6.04 2.76 -10.47
N ILE A 244 -6.65 1.61 -10.75
CA ILE A 244 -8.08 1.42 -10.76
C ILE A 244 -8.41 0.18 -9.93
N PHE A 245 -9.45 0.27 -9.13
CA PHE A 245 -9.94 -0.83 -8.32
C PHE A 245 -11.45 -0.98 -8.54
N GLY A 246 -11.87 -2.18 -8.93
CA GLY A 246 -13.27 -2.54 -9.15
C GLY A 246 -13.68 -3.69 -8.24
N ARG A 247 -14.94 -3.71 -7.79
CA ARG A 247 -15.52 -4.84 -7.07
C ARG A 247 -17.02 -4.94 -7.26
N TYR A 248 -17.55 -6.15 -7.15
CA TYR A 248 -18.96 -6.48 -7.27
C TYR A 248 -19.35 -7.51 -6.21
N TYR A 249 -20.35 -7.19 -5.37
CA TYR A 249 -20.82 -8.00 -4.24
C TYR A 249 -22.27 -7.68 -3.90
N HIS A 250 -22.89 -8.49 -3.03
CA HIS A 250 -24.23 -8.21 -2.51
C HIS A 250 -24.15 -7.36 -1.24
N TYR A 251 -25.06 -6.39 -1.11
CA TYR A 251 -25.17 -5.54 0.07
C TYR A 251 -26.49 -5.71 0.82
N ASP A 252 -27.46 -6.38 0.21
CA ASP A 252 -28.74 -6.77 0.77
C ASP A 252 -29.20 -8.10 0.14
N GLU A 253 -30.32 -8.64 0.61
CA GLU A 253 -30.96 -9.83 0.01
C GLU A 253 -31.25 -9.58 -1.48
N ASP A 254 -30.60 -10.36 -2.36
CA ASP A 254 -30.69 -10.28 -3.82
C ASP A 254 -30.39 -8.89 -4.43
N LEU A 255 -29.67 -8.02 -3.71
CA LEU A 255 -29.25 -6.70 -4.22
C LEU A 255 -27.73 -6.58 -4.26
N ALA A 256 -27.20 -6.42 -5.46
CA ALA A 256 -25.78 -6.22 -5.69
C ALA A 256 -25.38 -4.74 -5.78
N TYR A 257 -24.08 -4.50 -5.63
CA TYR A 257 -23.46 -3.24 -5.97
C TYR A 257 -22.18 -3.46 -6.76
N THR A 258 -21.96 -2.60 -7.75
CA THR A 258 -20.70 -2.42 -8.46
C THR A 258 -20.02 -1.16 -7.96
N ARG A 259 -18.74 -1.27 -7.66
CA ARG A 259 -17.92 -0.12 -7.26
C ARG A 259 -16.70 -0.02 -8.14
N LEU A 260 -16.47 1.15 -8.72
CA LEU A 260 -15.28 1.47 -9.53
C LEU A 260 -14.54 2.66 -8.92
N SER A 261 -13.24 2.52 -8.73
CA SER A 261 -12.45 3.52 -8.02
C SER A 261 -11.08 3.79 -8.66
N PRO A 262 -11.02 4.64 -9.69
CA PRO A 262 -9.75 5.17 -10.19
C PRO A 262 -9.10 6.10 -9.16
N SER A 263 -7.78 6.03 -9.03
CA SER A 263 -7.02 6.86 -8.08
C SER A 263 -5.59 7.15 -8.52
N VAL A 264 -5.07 8.27 -8.01
CA VAL A 264 -3.66 8.65 -8.09
C VAL A 264 -3.18 8.96 -6.67
N SER A 265 -2.09 8.32 -6.26
CA SER A 265 -1.46 8.50 -4.95
C SER A 265 -0.05 9.07 -5.11
N PHE A 266 0.21 10.18 -4.45
CA PHE A 266 1.52 10.81 -4.35
C PHE A 266 2.13 10.48 -2.99
N TYR A 267 3.31 9.86 -2.99
CA TYR A 267 4.06 9.56 -1.78
C TYR A 267 5.27 10.50 -1.68
N PHE A 268 5.27 11.35 -0.66
CA PHE A 268 6.28 12.40 -0.50
C PHE A 268 7.59 11.84 0.03
N ARG A 269 8.71 12.37 -0.47
CA ARG A 269 10.06 12.00 -0.02
C ARG A 269 10.23 12.35 1.46
N ARG A 270 10.86 11.42 2.18
CA ARG A 270 11.39 11.71 3.51
C ARG A 270 12.49 12.76 3.42
N LYS A 271 12.56 13.66 4.39
CA LYS A 271 13.60 14.71 4.46
C LYS A 271 15.02 14.12 4.56
N TYR A 272 15.14 12.98 5.23
CA TYR A 272 16.37 12.18 5.37
C TYR A 272 16.02 10.70 5.56
N ALA A 273 16.98 9.80 5.36
CA ALA A 273 16.73 8.34 5.28
C ALA A 273 16.08 7.76 6.54
N GLU A 274 16.46 8.25 7.72
CA GLU A 274 16.01 7.77 9.03
C GLU A 274 14.72 8.44 9.53
N SER A 275 14.15 9.38 8.77
CA SER A 275 12.94 10.08 9.21
C SER A 275 11.78 9.10 9.37
N THR A 276 11.09 9.19 10.50
CA THR A 276 9.86 8.44 10.82
C THR A 276 8.62 9.06 10.20
N VAL A 277 8.73 10.21 9.56
CA VAL A 277 7.59 10.92 8.96
C VAL A 277 7.31 10.38 7.57
N LEU A 278 6.07 9.95 7.37
CA LEU A 278 5.48 9.51 6.12
C LEU A 278 4.35 10.47 5.73
N GLN A 279 4.29 10.82 4.46
CA GLN A 279 3.25 11.68 3.93
C GLN A 279 2.73 11.13 2.62
N LYS A 280 1.42 11.14 2.46
CA LYS A 280 0.71 10.64 1.29
C LYS A 280 -0.44 11.58 0.95
N MET A 281 -0.60 11.90 -0.33
CA MET A 281 -1.80 12.53 -0.86
C MET A 281 -2.44 11.57 -1.86
N ARG A 282 -3.74 11.32 -1.73
CA ARG A 282 -4.51 10.44 -2.61
C ARG A 282 -5.69 11.20 -3.20
N LEU A 283 -5.75 11.23 -4.51
CA LEU A 283 -6.91 11.65 -5.29
C LEU A 283 -7.62 10.40 -5.78
N ARG A 284 -8.94 10.31 -5.60
CA ARG A 284 -9.71 9.13 -6.00
C ARG A 284 -11.13 9.53 -6.38
N GLY A 285 -11.62 9.01 -7.50
CA GLY A 285 -13.05 8.98 -7.80
C GLY A 285 -13.64 7.67 -7.32
N VAL A 286 -14.80 7.70 -6.69
CA VAL A 286 -15.54 6.49 -6.27
C VAL A 286 -16.89 6.55 -6.95
N SER A 287 -17.10 5.68 -7.93
CA SER A 287 -18.40 5.46 -8.54
C SER A 287 -19.00 4.20 -7.92
N VAL A 288 -20.22 4.32 -7.44
CA VAL A 288 -21.00 3.22 -6.87
C VAL A 288 -22.28 3.14 -7.67
N GLU A 289 -22.60 1.94 -8.13
CA GLU A 289 -23.87 1.57 -8.75
C GLU A 289 -24.47 0.44 -7.92
N ARG A 290 -25.70 0.60 -7.46
CA ARG A 290 -26.43 -0.34 -6.62
C ARG A 290 -27.69 -0.76 -7.34
N GLU A 291 -28.03 -2.02 -7.21
CA GLU A 291 -29.34 -2.52 -7.58
C GLU A 291 -30.38 -2.01 -6.59
N LEU A 292 -31.57 -1.68 -7.08
CA LEU A 292 -32.70 -1.31 -6.25
C LEU A 292 -33.75 -2.41 -6.31
N PRO A 293 -34.57 -2.59 -5.26
CA PRO A 293 -35.71 -3.50 -5.30
C PRO A 293 -36.63 -3.23 -6.50
N LEU A 294 -37.21 -4.29 -7.08
CA LEU A 294 -38.07 -4.23 -8.27
C LEU A 294 -39.32 -3.32 -8.11
N LEU A 295 -39.71 -3.01 -6.88
CA LEU A 295 -40.84 -2.15 -6.53
C LEU A 295 -40.41 -1.01 -5.57
N PHE A 296 -39.28 -0.38 -5.85
CA PHE A 296 -38.78 0.72 -5.02
C PHE A 296 -39.68 1.97 -5.13
N GLU A 297 -40.63 2.10 -4.20
CA GLU A 297 -41.41 3.32 -3.96
C GLU A 297 -40.71 4.19 -2.87
N GLY A 298 -39.49 4.66 -3.17
CA GLY A 298 -38.72 5.45 -2.20
C GLY A 298 -39.38 6.77 -1.84
N ILE A 299 -39.39 7.11 -0.55
CA ILE A 299 -39.71 8.45 -0.04
C ILE A 299 -38.61 9.42 -0.52
N GLN A 300 -38.94 10.69 -0.81
CA GLN A 300 -37.99 11.74 -1.22
C GLN A 300 -36.72 11.88 -0.33
N ASN A 301 -36.74 11.36 0.91
CA ASN A 301 -35.60 11.35 1.83
C ASN A 301 -34.62 10.17 1.62
N GLU A 302 -35.06 9.10 0.96
CA GLU A 302 -34.18 8.03 0.46
C GLU A 302 -33.79 8.40 -0.96
N ILE A 303 -32.83 9.31 -1.05
CA ILE A 303 -32.41 9.92 -2.31
C ILE A 303 -32.08 8.82 -3.34
N SER A 304 -33.00 8.67 -4.30
CA SER A 304 -32.97 8.30 -5.75
C SER A 304 -31.69 7.77 -6.43
N ASN A 305 -30.52 7.76 -5.81
CA ASN A 305 -29.27 7.52 -6.52
C ASN A 305 -28.87 6.07 -6.33
N ALA A 306 -29.49 5.20 -7.14
CA ALA A 306 -28.95 3.87 -7.45
C ALA A 306 -27.47 3.97 -7.83
N SER A 307 -27.11 5.04 -8.55
CA SER A 307 -25.74 5.34 -8.93
C SER A 307 -25.31 6.73 -8.47
N TYR A 308 -24.10 6.85 -7.91
CA TYR A 308 -23.49 8.14 -7.60
C TYR A 308 -21.97 8.09 -7.74
N THR A 309 -21.37 9.27 -7.84
CA THR A 309 -19.92 9.42 -7.86
C THR A 309 -19.46 10.44 -6.82
N VAL A 310 -18.43 10.09 -6.06
CA VAL A 310 -17.81 10.98 -5.08
C VAL A 310 -16.32 11.10 -5.39
N LEU A 311 -15.87 12.34 -5.55
CA LEU A 311 -14.46 12.68 -5.63
C LEU A 311 -13.91 12.87 -4.21
N THR A 312 -12.83 12.19 -3.89
CA THR A 312 -12.16 12.26 -2.59
C THR A 312 -10.71 12.69 -2.76
N THR A 313 -10.29 13.68 -1.98
CA THR A 313 -8.90 14.11 -1.81
C THR A 313 -8.51 13.90 -0.37
N ASN A 314 -7.60 12.95 -0.14
CA ASN A 314 -7.14 12.60 1.18
C ASN A 314 -5.65 12.92 1.33
N TYR A 315 -5.28 13.61 2.40
CA TYR A 315 -3.90 13.84 2.81
C TYR A 315 -3.67 13.14 4.16
N THR A 316 -2.69 12.24 4.19
CA THR A 316 -2.26 11.55 5.39
C THR A 316 -0.85 12.01 5.75
N TYR A 317 -0.69 12.49 6.97
CA TYR A 317 0.59 12.66 7.65
C TYR A 317 0.69 11.58 8.74
N GLU A 318 1.81 10.88 8.79
CA GLU A 318 2.02 9.82 9.75
C GLU A 318 3.45 9.88 10.30
N ASP A 319 3.60 10.00 11.62
CA ASP A 319 4.86 9.76 12.31
C ASP A 319 4.84 8.35 12.89
N ILE A 320 5.64 7.45 12.31
CA ILE A 320 5.71 6.03 12.72
C ILE A 320 6.61 5.79 13.94
N ASN A 321 6.79 6.79 14.81
CA ASN A 321 7.50 6.61 16.07
C ASN A 321 6.86 5.47 16.89
N VAL A 322 7.68 4.60 17.48
CA VAL A 322 7.20 3.44 18.25
C VAL A 322 6.52 3.87 19.56
N LEU A 323 7.05 4.90 20.23
CA LEU A 323 6.58 5.31 21.56
C LEU A 323 5.38 6.24 21.50
N ASN A 324 5.34 7.13 20.50
CA ASN A 324 4.32 8.14 20.35
C ASN A 324 3.93 8.34 18.87
N PRO A 325 3.30 7.33 18.23
CA PRO A 325 2.87 7.47 16.86
C PRO A 325 1.75 8.51 16.74
N VAL A 326 1.78 9.25 15.64
CA VAL A 326 0.80 10.30 15.32
C VAL A 326 0.31 10.08 13.89
N THR A 327 -0.99 10.06 13.70
CA THR A 327 -1.61 10.06 12.37
C THR A 327 -2.56 11.23 12.25
N LEU A 328 -2.41 12.03 11.20
CA LEU A 328 -3.33 13.10 10.83
C LEU A 328 -3.86 12.80 9.43
N ASN A 329 -5.17 12.65 9.32
CA ASN A 329 -5.88 12.48 8.05
C ASN A 329 -6.72 13.72 7.80
N VAL A 330 -6.55 14.35 6.64
CA VAL A 330 -7.41 15.43 6.16
C VAL A 330 -8.10 14.93 4.89
N ASP A 331 -9.43 14.95 4.89
CA ASP A 331 -10.23 14.39 3.81
C ASP A 331 -11.23 15.41 3.31
N PHE A 332 -11.13 15.73 2.02
CA PHE A 332 -12.08 16.55 1.30
C PHE A 332 -12.88 15.66 0.34
N GLN A 333 -14.20 15.74 0.41
CA GLN A 333 -15.10 15.01 -0.46
C GLN A 333 -16.03 15.95 -1.20
N TYR A 334 -16.26 15.64 -2.46
CA TYR A 334 -17.16 16.36 -3.35
C TYR A 334 -18.02 15.35 -4.09
N GLY A 335 -19.34 15.42 -3.89
CA GLY A 335 -20.35 14.69 -4.65
C GLY A 335 -21.36 15.64 -5.27
N ASP A 336 -22.34 15.11 -5.97
CA ASP A 336 -23.29 15.91 -6.76
C ASP A 336 -24.05 16.95 -5.94
N GLN A 337 -24.38 16.63 -4.68
CA GLN A 337 -25.25 17.45 -3.83
C GLN A 337 -24.61 17.87 -2.50
N PHE A 338 -23.32 17.57 -2.31
CA PHE A 338 -22.60 17.96 -1.10
C PHE A 338 -21.10 18.12 -1.35
N SER A 339 -20.48 18.93 -0.52
CA SER A 339 -19.03 18.93 -0.34
C SER A 339 -18.72 19.08 1.14
N ARG A 340 -17.78 18.26 1.63
CA ARG A 340 -17.43 18.21 3.04
C ARG A 340 -15.92 18.11 3.22
N LEU A 341 -15.44 18.73 4.29
CA LEU A 341 -14.05 18.69 4.73
C LEU A 341 -14.02 18.09 6.13
N SER A 342 -13.11 17.15 6.34
CA SER A 342 -12.89 16.55 7.65
C SER A 342 -11.41 16.41 7.97
N ALA A 343 -11.09 16.41 9.25
CA ALA A 343 -9.77 16.16 9.78
C ALA A 343 -9.86 15.24 10.99
N GLU A 344 -9.01 14.21 11.01
CA GLU A 344 -8.88 13.26 12.10
C GLU A 344 -7.42 13.23 12.57
N ALA A 345 -7.20 13.40 13.87
CA ALA A 345 -5.90 13.18 14.50
C ALA A 345 -5.98 12.01 15.48
N ASP A 346 -5.22 10.94 15.23
CA ASP A 346 -5.01 9.81 16.14
C ASP A 346 -3.63 9.99 16.80
N LEU A 347 -3.66 10.29 18.10
CA LEU A 347 -2.48 10.54 18.92
C LEU A 347 -2.32 9.39 19.91
N ARG A 348 -1.19 8.68 19.82
CA ARG A 348 -0.93 7.50 20.66
C ARG A 348 0.25 7.75 21.58
N TRP A 349 0.17 7.25 22.82
CA TRP A 349 1.28 7.28 23.78
C TRP A 349 1.47 5.93 24.45
N MET A 350 2.68 5.39 24.37
CA MET A 350 3.01 4.12 25.00
C MET A 350 3.11 4.29 26.51
N LEU A 351 2.18 3.65 27.23
CA LEU A 351 2.18 3.58 28.68
C LEU A 351 3.22 2.57 29.19
N PRO A 352 3.58 2.60 30.49
CA PRO A 352 4.54 1.64 31.08
C PRO A 352 4.14 0.16 30.93
N ASN A 353 2.85 -0.13 30.75
CA ASN A 353 2.34 -1.47 30.44
C ASN A 353 2.57 -1.89 28.97
N LYS A 354 3.34 -1.11 28.19
CA LYS A 354 3.65 -1.31 26.75
C LYS A 354 2.42 -1.31 25.85
N ARG A 355 1.36 -0.62 26.25
CA ARG A 355 0.14 -0.42 25.45
C ARG A 355 -0.05 1.05 25.15
N TRP A 356 -0.64 1.37 24.00
CA TRP A 356 -0.92 2.75 23.64
C TRP A 356 -2.23 3.23 24.25
N LEU A 357 -2.15 4.30 25.03
CA LEU A 357 -3.27 5.21 25.20
C LEU A 357 -3.54 5.87 23.84
N ILE A 358 -4.82 5.91 23.43
CA ILE A 358 -5.25 6.47 22.15
C ILE A 358 -6.14 7.67 22.43
N TRP A 359 -5.76 8.83 21.91
CA TRP A 359 -6.56 10.05 21.94
C TRP A 359 -6.87 10.47 20.51
N ARG A 360 -8.14 10.40 20.15
CA ARG A 360 -8.64 10.71 18.81
C ARG A 360 -9.35 12.05 18.84
N GLN A 361 -9.01 12.94 17.91
CA GLN A 361 -9.73 14.18 17.63
C GLN A 361 -10.33 14.09 16.24
N PHE A 362 -11.58 14.49 16.08
CA PHE A 362 -12.22 14.57 14.76
C PHE A 362 -13.00 15.87 14.63
N ALA A 363 -12.84 16.52 13.48
CA ALA A 363 -13.58 17.70 13.08
C ALA A 363 -14.09 17.51 11.65
N GLY A 364 -15.38 17.78 11.42
CA GLY A 364 -16.01 17.72 10.11
C GLY A 364 -16.86 18.95 9.87
N VAL A 365 -16.89 19.45 8.63
CA VAL A 365 -17.75 20.57 8.21
C VAL A 365 -18.23 20.35 6.78
N PHE A 366 -19.50 20.64 6.54
CA PHE A 366 -20.05 20.76 5.20
C PHE A 366 -19.76 22.16 4.65
N LEU A 367 -19.12 22.21 3.48
CA LEU A 367 -18.90 23.44 2.73
C LEU A 367 -20.12 23.75 1.85
N ASN A 368 -20.75 22.71 1.31
CA ASN A 368 -22.06 22.75 0.68
C ASN A 368 -22.85 21.50 1.05
N ASN A 369 -24.14 21.65 1.33
CA ASN A 369 -25.04 20.53 1.62
C ASN A 369 -26.44 20.89 1.09
N GLU A 370 -26.72 20.52 -0.17
CA GLU A 370 -28.02 20.80 -0.77
C GLU A 370 -29.16 20.01 -0.14
N TYR A 371 -28.87 18.82 0.39
CA TYR A 371 -29.89 18.00 1.06
C TYR A 371 -30.43 18.72 2.28
N SER A 372 -29.55 19.20 3.15
CA SER A 372 -29.94 19.96 4.33
C SER A 372 -30.67 21.26 3.96
N GLN A 373 -30.23 21.96 2.91
CA GLN A 373 -30.93 23.15 2.39
C GLN A 373 -32.36 22.83 1.90
N LYS A 374 -32.59 21.63 1.36
CA LYS A 374 -33.92 21.13 0.95
C LYS A 374 -34.71 20.52 2.12
N GLY A 375 -34.17 20.56 3.35
CA GLY A 375 -34.80 20.02 4.55
C GLY A 375 -34.58 18.51 4.76
N ILE A 376 -33.75 17.87 3.94
CA ILE A 376 -33.41 16.44 4.02
C ILE A 376 -32.17 16.29 4.91
N ASN A 377 -32.40 16.18 6.22
CA ASN A 377 -31.35 16.03 7.24
C ASN A 377 -31.16 14.55 7.64
N GLY A 378 -29.98 14.21 8.16
CA GLY A 378 -29.67 12.86 8.63
C GLY A 378 -29.67 11.81 7.52
N ASN A 379 -29.17 12.17 6.34
CA ASN A 379 -29.03 11.27 5.20
C ASN A 379 -27.68 10.52 5.25
N TYR A 380 -27.47 9.63 4.29
CA TYR A 380 -26.26 8.78 4.25
C TYR A 380 -24.95 9.52 3.99
N TYR A 381 -24.98 10.82 3.64
CA TYR A 381 -23.78 11.67 3.52
C TYR A 381 -23.47 12.48 4.78
N SER A 382 -24.46 12.67 5.66
CA SER A 382 -24.34 13.38 6.93
C SER A 382 -23.23 12.77 7.79
N PHE A 383 -22.56 13.57 8.62
CA PHE A 383 -21.61 13.01 9.57
C PHE A 383 -22.36 12.26 10.67
N GLY A 384 -22.00 11.01 10.93
CA GLY A 384 -22.55 10.26 12.06
C GLY A 384 -21.82 10.58 13.36
N LEU A 385 -22.54 10.89 14.44
CA LEU A 385 -21.91 10.95 15.77
C LEU A 385 -21.40 9.56 16.19
N SER A 386 -22.22 8.54 15.92
CA SER A 386 -21.87 7.13 16.07
C SER A 386 -22.21 6.36 14.80
N GLY A 387 -21.60 5.18 14.64
CA GLY A 387 -21.80 4.38 13.43
C GLY A 387 -21.03 4.88 12.22
N THR A 388 -21.10 4.11 11.15
CA THR A 388 -20.29 4.30 9.95
C THR A 388 -21.19 4.52 8.77
N GLN A 389 -21.12 5.71 8.18
CA GLN A 389 -21.76 6.01 6.91
C GLN A 389 -20.92 5.40 5.77
N ASP A 390 -21.18 4.14 5.40
CA ASP A 390 -20.43 3.39 4.37
C ASP A 390 -20.95 3.64 2.94
N TYR A 391 -21.34 4.87 2.61
CA TYR A 391 -21.79 5.18 1.24
C TYR A 391 -20.66 5.09 0.21
N LEU A 392 -19.39 5.15 0.59
CA LEU A 392 -18.30 4.88 -0.35
C LEU A 392 -18.06 3.38 -0.59
N PHE A 393 -18.74 2.52 0.17
CA PHE A 393 -18.51 1.09 0.21
C PHE A 393 -16.99 0.85 0.36
N ASP A 394 -16.39 1.38 1.41
CA ASP A 394 -14.96 1.19 1.70
C ASP A 394 -14.76 0.15 2.81
N TYR A 395 -15.75 -0.05 3.66
CA TYR A 395 -15.67 -0.91 4.83
C TYR A 395 -16.19 -2.33 4.54
N THR A 396 -15.63 -3.30 5.27
CA THR A 396 -15.97 -4.72 5.19
C THR A 396 -16.99 -5.09 6.28
N PHE A 397 -18.25 -4.73 6.03
CA PHE A 397 -19.37 -5.13 6.88
C PHE A 397 -19.80 -6.57 6.59
N ILE A 398 -20.11 -7.33 7.64
CA ILE A 398 -20.75 -8.65 7.52
C ILE A 398 -22.20 -8.44 7.08
N GLY A 399 -22.97 -7.62 7.79
CA GLY A 399 -24.35 -7.29 7.45
C GLY A 399 -24.51 -5.79 7.26
N ARG A 400 -24.30 -5.29 6.04
CA ARG A 400 -24.30 -3.84 5.73
C ARG A 400 -25.68 -3.20 5.87
N SER A 401 -26.73 -3.89 5.44
CA SER A 401 -28.14 -3.45 5.54
C SER A 401 -28.85 -3.94 6.81
N GLU A 402 -28.17 -4.69 7.69
CA GLU A 402 -28.80 -5.23 8.90
C GLU A 402 -29.16 -4.12 9.88
N GLN A 403 -30.45 -4.05 10.25
CA GLN A 403 -30.95 -3.09 11.26
C GLN A 403 -31.06 -3.71 12.66
N SER A 404 -30.96 -5.04 12.79
CA SER A 404 -31.09 -5.75 14.05
C SER A 404 -30.16 -6.97 14.12
N GLY A 405 -30.10 -7.61 15.30
CA GLY A 405 -29.24 -8.76 15.54
C GLY A 405 -27.78 -8.39 15.77
N ILE A 406 -26.89 -9.39 15.72
CA ILE A 406 -25.47 -9.18 16.02
C ILE A 406 -24.75 -8.41 14.91
N TRP A 407 -25.12 -8.59 13.64
CA TRP A 407 -24.41 -7.96 12.53
C TRP A 407 -24.61 -6.45 12.47
N SER A 408 -25.78 -5.93 12.90
CA SER A 408 -26.03 -4.48 12.99
C SER A 408 -25.20 -3.79 14.08
N GLN A 409 -24.60 -4.56 14.99
CA GLN A 409 -23.71 -4.05 16.05
C GLN A 409 -22.28 -3.79 15.56
N GLN A 410 -21.93 -4.28 14.36
CA GLN A 410 -20.63 -3.99 13.76
C GLN A 410 -20.55 -2.50 13.42
N PHE A 411 -19.39 -1.90 13.64
CA PHE A 411 -19.10 -0.54 13.18
C PHE A 411 -17.59 -0.35 12.97
N PHE A 412 -17.24 0.76 12.33
CA PHE A 412 -15.87 1.26 12.27
C PHE A 412 -15.83 2.62 12.98
N VAL A 413 -14.69 2.91 13.60
CA VAL A 413 -14.48 4.22 14.25
C VAL A 413 -14.27 5.26 13.16
N THR A 414 -15.34 5.93 12.77
CA THR A 414 -15.40 6.93 11.71
C THR A 414 -16.16 8.15 12.18
N ASP A 415 -15.97 9.30 11.54
CA ASP A 415 -16.65 10.55 11.86
C ASP A 415 -16.61 10.86 13.36
N GLY A 416 -17.76 10.99 14.04
CA GLY A 416 -17.81 11.27 15.48
C GLY A 416 -17.22 10.16 16.34
N GLY A 417 -17.19 8.92 15.85
CA GLY A 417 -16.46 7.82 16.48
C GLY A 417 -17.01 7.33 17.82
N PHE A 418 -18.19 7.76 18.25
CA PHE A 418 -18.82 7.31 19.50
C PHE A 418 -19.07 5.80 19.48
N LYS A 419 -18.84 5.14 20.62
CA LYS A 419 -18.97 3.68 20.74
C LYS A 419 -20.36 3.26 21.19
N SER A 420 -21.14 4.14 21.80
CA SER A 420 -22.56 3.90 22.01
C SER A 420 -23.33 4.12 20.70
N GLY A 421 -24.41 3.36 20.48
CA GLY A 421 -25.29 3.57 19.33
C GLY A 421 -26.14 4.83 19.53
N THR A 422 -26.12 5.73 18.56
CA THR A 422 -26.89 6.99 18.53
C THR A 422 -27.44 7.22 17.12
N ASN A 423 -28.63 7.82 17.03
CA ASN A 423 -29.23 8.26 15.76
C ASN A 423 -28.97 9.77 15.54
N VAL A 424 -27.80 10.25 15.96
CA VAL A 424 -27.44 11.66 15.88
C VAL A 424 -26.54 11.86 14.66
N PHE A 425 -27.02 12.70 13.75
CA PHE A 425 -26.33 13.09 12.53
C PHE A 425 -26.06 14.60 12.54
N SER A 426 -24.98 14.99 11.86
CA SER A 426 -24.59 16.36 11.63
C SER A 426 -24.61 16.66 10.15
N ASP A 427 -25.30 17.73 9.77
CA ASP A 427 -25.42 18.22 8.40
C ASP A 427 -24.65 19.53 8.17
N GLN A 428 -24.07 20.11 9.22
CA GLN A 428 -23.27 21.34 9.15
C GLN A 428 -21.86 21.13 9.66
N TYR A 429 -21.69 20.77 10.94
CA TYR A 429 -20.37 20.52 11.51
C TYR A 429 -20.43 19.62 12.73
N ILE A 430 -19.35 18.88 12.94
CA ILE A 430 -19.15 18.01 14.09
C ILE A 430 -17.74 18.17 14.63
N LEU A 431 -17.62 18.20 15.95
CA LEU A 431 -16.35 18.18 16.67
C LEU A 431 -16.41 17.09 17.73
N THR A 432 -15.45 16.18 17.76
CA THR A 432 -15.41 15.10 18.76
C THR A 432 -13.99 14.86 19.27
N SER A 433 -13.91 14.44 20.53
CA SER A 433 -12.70 14.01 21.21
C SER A 433 -12.99 12.68 21.90
N GLY A 434 -12.24 11.64 21.54
CA GLY A 434 -12.33 10.32 22.13
C GLY A 434 -11.05 9.91 22.81
N LEU A 435 -11.16 9.28 23.98
CA LEU A 435 -10.02 8.77 24.74
C LEU A 435 -10.22 7.29 25.04
N SER A 436 -9.23 6.45 24.69
CA SER A 436 -9.18 5.04 25.05
C SER A 436 -7.92 4.76 25.87
N VAL A 437 -8.11 4.29 27.11
CA VAL A 437 -7.03 3.97 28.04
C VAL A 437 -6.95 2.46 28.24
N PRO A 438 -5.86 1.79 27.82
CA PRO A 438 -5.67 0.37 28.08
C PRO A 438 -5.24 0.16 29.55
N ILE A 439 -6.08 -0.52 30.32
CA ILE A 439 -5.80 -0.85 31.73
C ILE A 439 -4.95 -2.12 31.79
N TRP A 440 -5.34 -3.15 31.03
CA TRP A 440 -4.65 -4.43 30.94
C TRP A 440 -4.53 -4.91 29.49
N THR A 441 -4.01 -6.12 29.28
CA THR A 441 -3.65 -6.66 27.95
C THR A 441 -4.76 -6.52 26.92
N ALA A 442 -5.99 -6.92 27.28
CA ALA A 442 -7.16 -6.82 26.42
C ALA A 442 -8.18 -5.78 26.92
N PHE A 443 -8.14 -5.41 28.20
CA PHE A 443 -9.15 -4.56 28.82
C PHE A 443 -8.72 -3.10 28.87
N GLY A 444 -9.62 -2.21 28.49
CA GLY A 444 -9.47 -0.77 28.62
C GLY A 444 -10.79 -0.10 28.92
N VAL A 445 -10.74 1.21 29.12
CA VAL A 445 -11.91 2.07 29.21
C VAL A 445 -11.87 3.06 28.07
N PHE A 446 -13.05 3.49 27.63
CA PHE A 446 -13.17 4.57 26.65
C PHE A 446 -14.13 5.64 27.17
N GLY A 447 -13.96 6.84 26.67
CA GLY A 447 -14.94 7.91 26.81
C GLY A 447 -14.82 8.88 25.64
N ASP A 448 -15.96 9.27 25.09
CA ASP A 448 -16.06 10.21 23.98
C ASP A 448 -16.89 11.44 24.39
N ILE A 449 -16.55 12.60 23.83
CA ILE A 449 -17.31 13.84 23.96
C ILE A 449 -17.42 14.53 22.59
N GLY A 450 -18.55 15.16 22.30
CA GLY A 450 -18.81 15.74 20.99
C GLY A 450 -19.81 16.89 20.97
N LEU A 451 -19.68 17.75 19.96
CA LEU A 451 -20.59 18.85 19.63
C LEU A 451 -21.06 18.64 18.18
N VAL A 452 -22.37 18.72 17.94
CA VAL A 452 -22.99 18.46 16.63
C VAL A 452 -23.93 19.60 16.27
N ASP A 453 -23.69 20.29 15.15
CA ASP A 453 -24.54 21.35 14.60
C ASP A 453 -24.96 22.42 15.65
N GLY A 454 -24.08 22.70 16.61
CA GLY A 454 -24.33 23.65 17.71
C GLY A 454 -25.31 23.14 18.78
N LYS A 455 -25.67 21.86 18.77
CA LYS A 455 -26.54 21.21 19.75
C LYS A 455 -25.73 20.32 20.68
N GLY A 456 -26.09 20.40 21.97
CA GLY A 456 -25.60 19.55 23.06
C GLY A 456 -24.08 19.64 23.28
N PRO A 457 -23.61 19.23 24.46
CA PRO A 457 -22.48 18.31 24.54
C PRO A 457 -23.03 16.88 24.60
N TYR A 458 -22.66 16.06 23.61
CA TYR A 458 -22.88 14.62 23.62
C TYR A 458 -21.68 13.95 24.30
N TRP A 459 -21.91 12.85 25.01
CA TRP A 459 -20.84 12.10 25.63
C TRP A 459 -21.23 10.63 25.80
N ASP A 460 -20.25 9.75 25.78
CA ASP A 460 -20.42 8.36 26.19
C ASP A 460 -19.18 7.84 26.91
N TYR A 461 -19.34 6.75 27.65
CA TYR A 461 -18.21 6.04 28.23
C TYR A 461 -18.55 4.57 28.48
N GLY A 462 -17.51 3.75 28.63
CA GLY A 462 -17.68 2.34 28.93
C GLY A 462 -16.37 1.58 28.93
N VAL A 463 -16.50 0.26 28.78
CA VAL A 463 -15.36 -0.67 28.74
C VAL A 463 -15.10 -1.12 27.31
N ARG A 464 -13.82 -1.23 26.98
CA ARG A 464 -13.31 -1.75 25.72
C ARG A 464 -12.57 -3.06 25.98
N VAL A 465 -12.87 -4.08 25.17
CA VAL A 465 -12.12 -5.34 25.12
C VAL A 465 -11.49 -5.45 23.73
N ALA A 466 -10.19 -5.23 23.64
CA ALA A 466 -9.42 -5.32 22.41
C ALA A 466 -8.63 -6.63 22.37
N VAL A 467 -9.04 -7.56 21.51
CA VAL A 467 -8.27 -8.79 21.25
C VAL A 467 -7.07 -8.43 20.37
N PHE A 468 -7.34 -7.70 19.29
CA PHE A 468 -6.33 -7.08 18.43
C PHE A 468 -6.75 -5.65 18.15
N THR A 469 -6.02 -4.68 18.72
CA THR A 469 -6.31 -3.25 18.57
C THR A 469 -6.46 -2.87 17.09
N ASP A 470 -7.53 -2.15 16.76
CA ASP A 470 -8.00 -1.69 15.46
C ASP A 470 -8.47 -2.80 14.49
N PHE A 471 -8.50 -4.07 14.92
CA PHE A 471 -8.98 -5.20 14.11
C PHE A 471 -10.14 -5.97 14.71
N LEU A 472 -10.06 -6.30 16.00
CA LEU A 472 -11.08 -7.03 16.72
C LEU A 472 -11.24 -6.44 18.11
N GLU A 473 -12.30 -5.64 18.26
CA GLU A 473 -12.59 -4.91 19.48
C GLU A 473 -14.07 -4.96 19.82
N PHE A 474 -14.38 -5.09 21.10
CA PHE A 474 -15.73 -5.06 21.64
C PHE A 474 -15.88 -3.87 22.57
N TYR A 475 -17.00 -3.18 22.46
CA TYR A 475 -17.32 -1.99 23.21
C TYR A 475 -18.60 -2.23 24.01
N PHE A 476 -18.48 -2.03 25.32
CA PHE A 476 -19.53 -2.21 26.32
C PHE A 476 -19.86 -0.84 26.90
N PRO A 477 -20.74 -0.06 26.26
CA PRO A 477 -21.10 1.27 26.74
C PRO A 477 -21.83 1.14 28.09
N PHE A 478 -21.60 2.08 29.00
CA PHE A 478 -22.29 2.11 30.30
C PHE A 478 -23.40 3.15 30.30
N ALA A 479 -23.11 4.36 29.86
CA ALA A 479 -24.08 5.42 29.69
C ALA A 479 -23.67 6.38 28.58
N ASN A 480 -24.65 7.10 28.05
CA ASN A 480 -24.47 8.29 27.25
C ASN A 480 -25.41 9.40 27.73
N GLN A 481 -25.48 10.52 27.01
CA GLN A 481 -26.34 11.65 27.36
C GLN A 481 -27.84 11.31 27.48
N ASP A 482 -28.33 10.29 26.76
CA ASP A 482 -29.75 9.97 26.65
C ASP A 482 -30.17 8.76 27.50
N SER A 483 -29.22 7.89 27.87
CA SER A 483 -29.52 6.57 28.41
C SER A 483 -28.43 6.01 29.31
N ASN A 484 -28.87 5.34 30.38
CA ASN A 484 -28.05 4.43 31.15
C ASN A 484 -28.29 3.00 30.62
N PHE A 485 -27.32 2.46 29.89
CA PHE A 485 -27.44 1.16 29.23
C PHE A 485 -27.46 0.02 30.26
N LEU A 486 -26.77 0.16 31.38
CA LEU A 486 -26.66 -0.89 32.40
C LEU A 486 -28.01 -1.24 33.07
N THR A 487 -28.98 -0.32 33.02
CA THR A 487 -30.32 -0.54 33.57
C THR A 487 -31.32 -1.05 32.53
N GLN A 488 -30.93 -1.18 31.26
CA GLN A 488 -31.79 -1.67 30.20
C GLN A 488 -31.85 -3.20 30.21
N SER A 489 -33.05 -3.75 30.08
CA SER A 489 -33.29 -5.20 30.05
C SER A 489 -32.59 -5.91 28.88
N ALA A 490 -32.35 -5.19 27.78
CA ALA A 490 -31.69 -5.70 26.58
C ALA A 490 -30.29 -5.09 26.36
N TYR A 491 -29.48 -4.98 27.42
CA TYR A 491 -28.11 -4.42 27.37
C TYR A 491 -27.24 -4.98 26.24
N TYR A 492 -27.40 -6.27 25.92
CA TYR A 492 -26.62 -6.93 24.88
C TYR A 492 -26.83 -6.32 23.48
N ASN A 493 -27.94 -5.62 23.23
CA ASN A 493 -28.17 -4.89 21.99
C ASN A 493 -27.34 -3.60 21.88
N SER A 494 -26.86 -3.07 23.02
CA SER A 494 -26.02 -1.88 23.08
C SER A 494 -24.53 -2.19 22.90
N ILE A 495 -24.14 -3.47 22.98
CA ILE A 495 -22.77 -3.90 22.71
C ILE A 495 -22.48 -3.68 21.22
N ARG A 496 -21.30 -3.16 20.92
CA ARG A 496 -20.82 -2.97 19.54
C ARG A 496 -19.46 -3.57 19.35
N PHE A 497 -19.11 -3.87 18.11
CA PHE A 497 -17.78 -4.40 17.81
C PHE A 497 -17.19 -3.83 16.52
N VAL A 498 -15.87 -3.77 16.51
CA VAL A 498 -15.07 -3.52 15.31
C VAL A 498 -14.50 -4.87 14.88
N LEU A 499 -14.84 -5.29 13.67
CA LEU A 499 -14.20 -6.41 12.99
C LEU A 499 -13.68 -5.90 11.64
N ASN A 500 -12.37 -5.81 11.51
CA ASN A 500 -11.69 -5.38 10.29
C ASN A 500 -10.84 -6.54 9.74
N ALA A 501 -11.39 -7.24 8.75
CA ALA A 501 -10.72 -8.37 8.09
C ALA A 501 -9.77 -7.97 6.95
N ASP A 502 -9.36 -6.69 6.86
CA ASP A 502 -8.41 -6.23 5.84
C ASP A 502 -7.00 -6.79 6.11
N PHE A 503 -6.69 -7.91 5.46
CA PHE A 503 -5.39 -8.58 5.52
C PHE A 503 -4.22 -7.67 5.15
N GLY A 504 -4.43 -6.67 4.27
CA GLY A 504 -3.40 -5.71 3.89
C GLY A 504 -2.99 -4.84 5.08
N LYS A 505 -3.97 -4.32 5.83
CA LYS A 505 -3.73 -3.54 7.05
C LYS A 505 -3.07 -4.38 8.16
N ILE A 506 -3.48 -5.64 8.31
CA ILE A 506 -2.85 -6.58 9.26
C ILE A 506 -1.37 -6.76 8.94
N MET A 507 -1.04 -7.06 7.68
CA MET A 507 0.34 -7.27 7.24
C MET A 507 1.19 -6.02 7.41
N GLU A 508 0.64 -4.84 7.12
CA GLU A 508 1.35 -3.58 7.31
C GLU A 508 1.69 -3.33 8.78
N ARG A 509 0.80 -3.65 9.71
CA ARG A 509 1.08 -3.51 11.16
C ARG A 509 2.10 -4.52 11.68
N ILE A 510 2.03 -5.76 11.23
CA ILE A 510 3.04 -6.78 11.54
C ILE A 510 4.42 -6.28 11.08
N ARG A 511 4.51 -5.73 9.85
CA ARG A 511 5.76 -5.15 9.31
C ARG A 511 6.32 -4.03 10.19
N ARG A 512 5.45 -3.25 10.83
CA ARG A 512 5.84 -2.12 11.69
C ARG A 512 6.20 -2.54 13.12
N GLY A 513 6.08 -3.83 13.47
CA GLY A 513 6.45 -4.35 14.79
C GLY A 513 5.50 -3.91 15.90
N TYR A 514 4.23 -3.64 15.56
CA TYR A 514 3.22 -3.15 16.50
C TYR A 514 2.54 -4.26 17.32
N TYR A 515 2.94 -5.52 17.14
CA TYR A 515 2.42 -6.70 17.85
C TYR A 515 3.53 -7.57 18.40
#